data_AF-A0A2E0XEH6-F1
#
_entry.id   AF-A0A2E0XEH6-F1
#
_cell.length_a   1.000
_cell.length_b   1.000
_cell.length_c   1.000
_cell.angle_alpha   90.00
_cell.angle_beta   90.00
_cell.angle_gamma   90.00
#
_symmetry.space_group_name_H-M   'P 1'
#
loop_
_entity.id
_entity.type
_entity.pdbx_description
1 polymer ?
#
loop_
_entity_poly.entity_id
_entity_poly.type
_entity_poly.pdbx_seq_one_letter_code
_entity_poly.pdbx_strand_id
1 'polypeptide(L)'
;MIEIDSALIFYQLTRILIALAAQKSDRSRHEFSFERGQKLIRGLLRSHFDRFLQPSAQAVGLIFRPPIEMVAVMGLASSLPSPLLNSTINLA
;
A
#
# COMPACT_ATOMS: atom_id res chain seq x y z
N MET A 1 7.70 -0.44 -11.36
CA MET A 1 6.28 -0.27 -10.96
C MET A 1 6.11 -0.10 -9.45
N ILE A 2 6.71 -0.95 -8.62
CA ILE A 2 6.71 -0.80 -7.14
C ILE A 2 7.22 0.57 -6.66
N GLU A 3 8.19 1.18 -7.36
CA GLU A 3 8.70 2.51 -7.02
C GLU A 3 7.64 3.63 -7.17
N ILE A 4 6.76 3.55 -8.17
CA ILE A 4 5.72 4.56 -8.42
C ILE A 4 4.63 4.45 -7.35
N ASP A 5 4.22 3.23 -7.01
CA ASP A 5 3.20 2.98 -5.97
C ASP A 5 3.73 3.39 -4.58
N SER A 6 5.01 3.12 -4.30
CA SER A 6 5.66 3.58 -3.07
C SER A 6 5.67 5.12 -2.98
N ALA A 7 5.92 5.82 -4.08
CA ALA A 7 5.92 7.29 -4.12
C ALA A 7 4.54 7.88 -3.77
N LEU A 8 3.45 7.25 -4.24
CA LEU A 8 2.09 7.66 -3.91
C LEU A 8 1.78 7.48 -2.42
N ILE A 9 2.19 6.36 -1.81
CA ILE A 9 2.02 6.11 -0.38
C ILE A 9 2.74 7.19 0.45
N PHE A 10 4.01 7.47 0.13
CA PHE A 10 4.77 8.52 0.82
C PHE A 10 4.15 9.91 0.64
N TYR A 11 3.63 10.20 -0.55
CA TYR A 11 2.96 11.46 -0.84
C TYR A 11 1.72 11.65 0.05
N GLN A 12 0.84 10.63 0.13
CA GLN A 12 -0.37 10.73 0.95
C GLN A 12 -0.05 10.79 2.44
N LEU A 13 0.90 10.00 2.93
CA LEU A 13 1.33 10.06 4.33
C LEU A 13 1.86 11.46 4.71
N THR A 14 2.61 12.11 3.81
CA THR A 14 3.09 13.48 4.03
C THR A 14 1.94 14.48 4.11
N ARG A 15 0.91 14.35 3.25
CA ARG A 15 -0.29 15.21 3.30
C ARG A 15 -1.09 15.01 4.58
N ILE A 16 -1.26 13.77 5.02
CA ILE A 16 -1.95 13.45 6.29
C ILE A 16 -1.21 14.10 7.46
N LEU A 17 0.12 13.95 7.52
CA LEU A 17 0.93 14.56 8.56
C LEU A 17 0.77 16.09 8.61
N ILE A 18 0.84 16.75 7.45
CA ILE A 18 0.67 18.20 7.35
C ILE A 18 -0.74 18.63 7.77
N ALA A 19 -1.77 17.89 7.37
CA ALA A 19 -3.15 18.18 7.76
C ALA A 19 -3.35 18.07 9.28
N LEU A 20 -2.79 17.02 9.90
CA LEU A 20 -2.85 16.84 11.35
C LEU A 20 -2.05 17.91 12.10
N ALA A 21 -0.88 18.30 11.59
CA ALA A 21 -0.08 19.38 12.16
C ALA A 21 -0.83 20.72 12.09
N ALA A 22 -1.41 21.05 10.93
CA ALA A 22 -2.20 22.25 10.71
C ALA A 22 -3.40 22.32 11.67
N GLN A 23 -4.14 21.21 11.83
CA GLN A 23 -5.25 21.11 12.77
C GLN A 23 -4.79 21.31 14.22
N LYS A 24 -3.67 20.68 14.61
CA LYS A 24 -3.14 20.79 15.98
C LYS A 24 -2.64 22.19 16.31
N SER A 25 -2.09 22.91 15.34
CA SER A 25 -1.49 24.23 15.57
C SER A 25 -2.40 25.40 15.21
N ASP A 26 -3.64 25.14 14.76
CA ASP A 26 -4.56 26.15 14.21
C ASP A 26 -3.90 27.03 13.13
N ARG A 27 -3.19 26.39 12.19
CA ARG A 27 -2.48 27.06 11.09
C ARG A 27 -2.95 26.57 9.74
N SER A 28 -2.69 27.34 8.70
CA SER A 28 -2.95 26.91 7.33
C SER A 28 -2.02 25.77 6.93
N ARG A 29 -2.55 24.76 6.23
CA ARG A 29 -1.76 23.66 5.64
C ARG A 29 -0.64 24.17 4.71
N HIS A 30 -0.82 25.34 4.10
CA HIS A 30 0.13 25.95 3.16
C HIS A 30 1.37 26.52 3.87
N GLU A 31 1.32 26.72 5.19
CA GLU A 31 2.47 27.17 5.98
C GLU A 31 3.50 26.06 6.21
N PHE A 32 3.13 24.80 5.96
CA PHE A 32 3.99 23.64 6.20
C PHE A 32 4.75 23.24 4.94
N SER A 33 6.07 23.03 5.08
CA SER A 33 6.92 22.56 3.99
C SER A 33 6.65 21.07 3.71
N PHE A 34 6.18 20.78 2.49
CA PHE A 34 6.00 19.42 2.00
C PHE A 34 7.31 18.61 2.03
N GLU A 35 8.40 19.20 1.54
CA GLU A 35 9.72 18.55 1.48
C GLU A 35 10.22 18.14 2.89
N ARG A 36 10.07 19.03 3.88
CA ARG A 36 10.46 18.73 5.26
C ARG A 36 9.58 17.63 5.86
N GLY A 37 8.27 17.67 5.62
CA GLY A 37 7.34 16.62 6.02
C GLY A 37 7.70 15.25 5.42
N GLN A 38 8.07 15.23 4.14
CA GLN A 38 8.45 14.01 3.44
C GLN A 38 9.75 13.40 4.02
N LYS A 39 10.76 14.23 4.29
CA LYS A 39 12.01 13.79 4.96
C LYS A 39 11.71 13.17 6.33
N LEU A 40 10.81 13.79 7.09
CA LEU A 40 10.42 13.32 8.43
C LEU A 40 9.68 11.97 8.35
N ILE A 41 8.70 11.84 7.47
CA ILE A 41 7.98 10.57 7.23
C ILE A 41 8.97 9.46 6.82
N ARG A 42 9.90 9.74 5.91
CA ARG A 42 10.92 8.75 5.50
C ARG A 42 11.77 8.30 6.69
N GLY A 43 12.24 9.23 7.52
CA GLY A 43 13.01 8.90 8.72
C GLY A 43 12.22 8.09 9.74
N LEU A 44 10.96 8.47 9.96
CA LEU A 44 10.06 7.79 10.90
C LEU A 44 9.72 6.37 10.46
N LEU A 45 9.37 6.18 9.18
CA LEU A 45 9.10 4.85 8.66
C LEU A 45 10.38 3.99 8.67
N ARG A 46 11.55 4.55 8.32
CA ARG A 46 12.80 3.78 8.36
C ARG A 46 13.19 3.27 9.76
N SER A 47 12.81 3.98 10.82
CA SER A 47 13.20 3.67 12.20
C SER A 47 12.12 2.98 13.02
N HIS A 48 10.84 3.19 12.67
CA HIS A 48 9.70 2.83 13.52
C HIS A 48 8.52 2.25 12.74
N PHE A 49 8.73 1.73 11.51
CA PHE A 49 7.65 1.15 10.71
C PHE A 49 6.86 0.07 11.46
N ASP A 50 7.56 -0.82 12.16
CA ASP A 50 6.92 -1.93 12.87
C ASP A 50 5.99 -1.42 13.98
N ARG A 51 6.40 -0.35 14.69
CA ARG A 51 5.55 0.29 15.71
C ARG A 51 4.37 1.04 15.12
N PHE A 52 4.53 1.58 13.91
CA PHE A 52 3.42 2.21 13.18
C PHE A 52 2.38 1.17 12.75
N LEU A 53 2.83 -0.01 12.31
CA LEU A 53 1.97 -1.10 11.91
C LEU A 53 1.33 -1.83 13.08
N GLN A 54 2.02 -2.02 14.20
CA GLN A 54 1.55 -2.90 15.28
C GLN A 54 0.11 -2.60 15.78
N PRO A 55 -0.30 -1.34 16.04
CA PRO A 55 -1.67 -1.03 16.45
C PRO A 55 -2.67 -1.07 15.29
N SER A 56 -2.19 -0.83 14.07
CA SER A 56 -3.01 -0.73 12.86
C SER A 56 -3.12 -2.06 12.11
N ALA A 57 -2.30 -3.07 12.45
CA ALA A 57 -2.16 -4.32 11.72
C ALA A 57 -3.47 -5.08 11.60
N GLN A 58 -4.29 -5.08 12.65
CA GLN A 58 -5.60 -5.73 12.63
C GLN A 58 -6.58 -5.00 11.70
N ALA A 59 -6.61 -3.66 11.74
CA ALA A 59 -7.47 -2.84 10.88
C ALA A 59 -7.03 -2.90 9.42
N VAL A 60 -5.72 -2.83 9.16
CA VAL A 60 -5.10 -3.03 7.85
C VAL A 60 -5.46 -4.42 7.33
N GLY A 61 -5.28 -5.47 8.15
CA GLY A 61 -5.66 -6.83 7.79
C GLY A 61 -7.11 -6.95 7.35
N LEU A 62 -8.06 -6.30 8.06
CA LEU A 62 -9.49 -6.32 7.70
C LEU A 62 -9.79 -5.55 6.41
N ILE A 63 -9.22 -4.36 6.23
CA ILE A 63 -9.45 -3.52 5.04
C ILE A 63 -8.88 -4.17 3.78
N PHE A 64 -7.68 -4.74 3.90
CA PHE A 64 -6.97 -5.34 2.76
C PHE A 64 -7.32 -6.82 2.54
N ARG A 65 -8.10 -7.46 3.43
CA ARG A 65 -8.45 -8.88 3.29
C ARG A 65 -9.09 -9.22 1.93
N PRO A 66 -10.14 -8.53 1.45
CA PRO A 66 -10.74 -8.89 0.16
C PRO A 66 -9.78 -8.72 -1.03
N PRO A 67 -9.01 -7.61 -1.15
CA PRO A 67 -7.96 -7.50 -2.16
C PRO A 67 -6.86 -8.56 -2.05
N ILE A 68 -6.42 -8.91 -0.83
CA ILE A 68 -5.41 -9.95 -0.59
C ILE A 68 -5.93 -11.31 -1.06
N GLU A 69 -7.17 -11.67 -0.71
CA GLU A 69 -7.80 -12.92 -1.16
C GLU A 69 -7.90 -12.95 -2.69
N MET A 70 -8.29 -11.83 -3.32
CA MET A 70 -8.38 -11.71 -4.77
C MET A 70 -7.01 -11.84 -5.46
N VAL A 71 -5.96 -11.19 -4.93
CA VAL A 71 -4.59 -11.30 -5.44
C VAL A 71 -4.05 -12.72 -5.28
N ALA A 72 -4.34 -13.38 -4.15
CA ALA A 72 -3.94 -14.77 -3.93
C ALA A 72 -4.58 -15.71 -4.96
N VAL A 73 -5.88 -15.54 -5.25
CA VAL A 73 -6.58 -16.33 -6.29
C VAL A 73 -6.01 -16.06 -7.67
N MET A 74 -5.80 -14.80 -8.05
CA MET A 74 -5.25 -14.46 -9.36
C MET A 74 -3.79 -14.91 -9.54
N GLY A 75 -2.98 -14.79 -8.49
CA GLY A 75 -1.57 -15.22 -8.48
C GLY A 75 -1.40 -16.74 -8.53
N LEU A 76 -2.39 -17.49 -8.06
CA LEU A 76 -2.42 -18.96 -8.18
C LEU A 76 -2.99 -19.42 -9.53
N ALA A 77 -3.91 -18.67 -10.14
CA ALA A 77 -4.51 -19.01 -11.43
C ALA A 77 -3.49 -19.01 -12.59
N SER A 78 -2.44 -18.19 -12.50
CA SER A 78 -1.32 -18.19 -13.46
C SER A 78 -0.35 -19.38 -13.31
N SER A 79 -0.55 -20.23 -12.31
CA SER A 79 0.29 -21.41 -12.03
C SER A 79 -0.35 -22.76 -12.40
N LEU A 80 -1.57 -22.78 -12.97
CA LEU A 80 -2.11 -24.00 -13.53
C LEU A 80 -1.27 -24.39 -14.76
N PRO A 81 -0.68 -25.60 -14.81
CA PRO A 81 -0.13 -26.10 -16.05
C PRO A 81 -1.28 -26.19 -17.06
N SER A 82 -1.00 -25.90 -18.33
CA SER A 82 -1.90 -26.21 -19.43
C SER A 82 -1.74 -27.69 -19.83
N PRO A 83 -2.61 -28.62 -19.38
CA PRO A 83 -2.82 -29.85 -20.14
C PRO A 83 -4.31 -30.13 -20.35
N LEU A 84 -5.13 -29.11 -20.61
CA LEU A 84 -6.54 -29.32 -20.97
C LEU A 84 -6.91 -28.78 -22.37
N LEU A 85 -5.92 -28.42 -23.20
CA LEU A 85 -6.15 -27.96 -24.58
C LEU A 85 -5.79 -28.98 -25.67
N ASN A 86 -5.24 -30.16 -25.33
CA ASN A 86 -4.80 -31.15 -26.34
C ASN A 86 -5.61 -32.46 -26.39
N SER A 87 -6.70 -32.62 -25.63
CA SER A 87 -7.46 -33.90 -25.61
C SER A 87 -8.80 -33.87 -26.34
N THR A 88 -9.13 -32.82 -27.10
CA THR A 88 -10.41 -32.74 -27.86
C THR A 88 -10.26 -32.57 -29.36
N ILE A 89 -9.05 -32.75 -29.91
CA ILE A 89 -8.83 -32.87 -31.36
C ILE A 89 -8.13 -34.20 -31.61
N ASN A 90 -8.85 -35.31 -31.48
CA ASN A 90 -8.59 -36.60 -32.12
C ASN A 90 -9.61 -37.64 -31.63
N LEU A 91 -10.80 -37.63 -32.22
CA LEU A 91 -11.74 -38.75 -32.38
C LEU A 91 -12.60 -38.31 -33.58
N ALA A 92 -12.16 -38.65 -34.79
CA ALA A 92 -12.59 -39.83 -35.55
C ALA A 92 -14.00 -39.62 -36.11
#